data_AF-A0AAW3GME4-F1
#
_entry.id   AF-A0AAW3GME4-F1
#
_cell.length_a   1.000
_cell.length_b   1.000
_cell.length_c   1.000
_cell.angle_alpha   90.00
_cell.angle_beta   90.00
_cell.angle_gamma   90.00
#
_symmetry.space_group_name_H-M   'P 1'
#
loop_
_entity.id
_entity.type
_entity.pdbx_description
1 polymer ?
#
loop_
_entity_poly.entity_id
_entity_poly.type
_entity_poly.pdbx_seq_one_letter_code
_entity_poly.pdbx_strand_id
1 'polypeptide(L)'
;MDDYEAKQNLIKLGEKLRQQTFWGLIPETPEWEFDELGAYLPTISLPAFINNLTVKNDIMSYVVTSFEQFTKHTEIYEINTTIGEFTAKLQAIINSQTEQEFCQNLLEVLRTEVYFVKEWDN
;
A
#
# COMPACT_ATOMS: atom_id res chain seq x y z
N MET A 1 -7.25 18.66 3.78
CA MET A 1 -6.38 17.90 4.70
C MET A 1 -4.96 18.28 4.35
N ASP A 2 -4.16 18.73 5.31
CA ASP A 2 -2.73 18.97 5.05
C ASP A 2 -1.97 17.62 4.99
N ASP A 3 -0.78 17.64 4.40
CA ASP A 3 0.02 16.42 4.17
C ASP A 3 0.35 15.67 5.47
N TYR A 4 0.52 16.39 6.58
CA TYR A 4 0.83 15.79 7.87
C TYR A 4 -0.40 15.09 8.46
N GLU A 5 -1.56 15.76 8.44
CA GLU A 5 -2.83 15.19 8.87
C GLU A 5 -3.18 13.93 8.06
N ALA A 6 -2.99 14.00 6.74
CA ALA A 6 -3.16 12.88 5.82
C ALA A 6 -2.29 11.68 6.22
N LYS A 7 -1.00 11.93 6.46
CA LYS A 7 -0.05 10.90 6.88
C LYS A 7 -0.43 10.28 8.23
N GLN A 8 -0.83 11.09 9.21
CA GLN A 8 -1.26 10.60 10.52
C GLN A 8 -2.53 9.76 10.42
N ASN A 9 -3.46 10.13 9.55
CA ASN A 9 -4.67 9.34 9.31
C ASN A 9 -4.35 7.97 8.71
N LEU A 10 -3.47 7.92 7.70
CA LEU A 10 -3.01 6.67 7.10
C LEU A 10 -2.35 5.74 8.14
N ILE A 11 -1.49 6.28 9.01
CA ILE A 11 -0.85 5.50 10.08
C ILE A 11 -1.90 4.89 11.01
N LYS A 12 -2.89 5.67 11.46
CA LYS A 12 -3.99 5.19 12.31
C LYS A 12 -4.80 4.08 11.64
N LEU A 13 -5.03 4.18 10.32
CA LEU A 13 -5.71 3.13 9.57
C LEU A 13 -4.86 1.87 9.49
N GLY A 14 -3.55 1.98 9.26
CA GLY A 14 -2.62 0.85 9.29
C GLY A 14 -2.63 0.12 10.64
N GLU A 15 -2.69 0.86 11.76
CA GLU A 15 -2.81 0.28 13.09
C GLU A 15 -4.14 -0.45 13.31
N LYS A 16 -5.26 0.16 12.90
CA LYS A 16 -6.60 -0.47 12.98
C LYS A 16 -6.67 -1.73 12.12
N LEU A 17 -6.07 -1.70 10.94
CA LEU A 17 -6.05 -2.82 10.02
C LEU A 17 -5.35 -4.04 10.64
N ARG A 18 -4.28 -3.85 11.44
CA ARG A 18 -3.66 -4.94 12.22
C ARG A 18 -4.57 -5.55 13.30
N GLN A 19 -5.59 -4.82 13.73
CA GLN A 19 -6.56 -5.28 14.75
C GLN A 19 -7.77 -5.98 14.14
N GLN A 20 -7.90 -6.00 12.80
CA GLN A 20 -8.99 -6.63 12.10
C GLN A 20 -8.95 -8.17 12.32
N THR A 21 -10.10 -8.81 12.55
CA THR A 21 -10.20 -10.22 12.98
C THR A 21 -9.67 -11.24 11.97
N PHE A 22 -9.82 -10.95 10.68
CA PHE A 22 -9.33 -11.73 9.54
C PHE A 22 -7.93 -11.29 9.09
N TRP A 23 -7.27 -10.38 9.81
CA TRP A 23 -5.92 -9.96 9.47
C TRP A 23 -4.95 -11.14 9.48
N GLY A 24 -4.08 -11.20 8.47
CA GLY A 24 -3.17 -12.33 8.25
C GLY A 24 -3.71 -13.38 7.27
N LEU A 25 -4.98 -13.32 6.88
CA LEU A 25 -5.46 -14.07 5.73
C LEU A 25 -4.84 -13.52 4.45
N ILE A 26 -4.39 -14.44 3.60
CA ILE A 26 -3.82 -14.14 2.30
C ILE A 26 -4.85 -14.55 1.26
N PRO A 27 -5.43 -13.60 0.50
CA PRO A 27 -6.41 -13.94 -0.53
C PRO A 27 -5.74 -14.77 -1.63
N GLU A 28 -6.51 -15.70 -2.22
CA GLU A 28 -6.09 -16.35 -3.45
C GLU A 28 -5.93 -15.28 -4.54
N THR A 29 -4.72 -15.16 -5.07
CA THR A 29 -4.30 -14.08 -5.96
C THR A 29 -3.80 -14.65 -7.28
N PRO A 30 -4.12 -14.03 -8.43
CA PRO A 30 -3.37 -14.23 -9.66
C PRO A 30 -1.95 -13.64 -9.52
N GLU A 31 -1.06 -13.95 -10.46
CA GLU A 31 0.21 -13.23 -10.58
C GLU A 31 -0.07 -11.72 -10.69
N TRP A 32 0.67 -10.91 -9.92
CA TRP A 32 0.53 -9.45 -9.95
C TRP A 32 1.14 -8.88 -11.21
N GLU A 33 0.44 -7.94 -11.83
CA GLU A 33 1.04 -7.13 -12.89
C GLU A 33 2.01 -6.12 -12.27
N PHE A 34 3.05 -5.74 -13.02
CA PHE A 34 4.11 -4.84 -12.52
C PHE A 34 3.59 -3.44 -12.21
N ASP A 35 2.43 -3.05 -12.71
CA ASP A 35 1.78 -1.77 -12.42
C ASP A 35 0.80 -1.87 -11.25
N GLU A 36 0.69 -3.02 -10.59
CA GLU A 36 -0.15 -3.20 -9.40
C GLU A 36 0.68 -3.11 -8.11
N LEU A 37 0.11 -2.45 -7.10
CA LEU A 37 0.74 -2.29 -5.80
C LEU A 37 1.15 -3.65 -5.18
N GLY A 38 0.38 -4.71 -5.39
CA GLY A 38 0.65 -6.07 -4.93
C GLY A 38 1.95 -6.69 -5.45
N ALA A 39 2.48 -6.23 -6.59
CA ALA A 39 3.78 -6.67 -7.10
C ALA A 39 4.95 -6.24 -6.19
N TYR A 40 4.77 -5.16 -5.42
CA TYR A 40 5.83 -4.53 -4.63
C TYR A 40 5.68 -4.73 -3.12
N LEU A 41 4.57 -5.29 -2.65
CA LEU A 41 4.41 -5.63 -1.23
C LEU A 41 3.85 -7.04 -1.00
N PRO A 42 4.45 -7.82 -0.09
CA PRO A 42 3.75 -8.96 0.48
C PRO A 42 2.50 -8.47 1.23
N THR A 43 1.35 -9.10 1.02
CA THR A 43 0.05 -8.70 1.59
C THR A 43 0.12 -8.39 3.10
N ILE A 44 0.80 -9.23 3.87
CA ILE A 44 0.96 -9.07 5.33
C ILE A 44 1.74 -7.80 5.74
N SER A 45 2.50 -7.22 4.81
CA SER A 45 3.29 -6.01 5.03
C SER A 45 2.47 -4.73 4.83
N LEU A 46 1.22 -4.79 4.37
CA LEU A 46 0.41 -3.61 4.05
C LEU A 46 0.39 -2.55 5.17
N PRO A 47 0.21 -2.89 6.47
CA PRO A 47 0.29 -1.90 7.55
C PRO A 47 1.65 -1.22 7.68
N ALA A 48 2.72 -1.99 7.52
CA ALA A 48 4.08 -1.43 7.58
C ALA A 48 4.36 -0.56 6.35
N PHE A 49 3.89 -0.98 5.18
CA PHE A 49 3.96 -0.23 3.93
C PHE A 49 3.27 1.14 4.05
N ILE A 50 2.03 1.20 4.57
CA ILE A 50 1.28 2.45 4.77
C ILE A 50 2.08 3.43 5.65
N ASN A 51 2.76 2.93 6.68
CA ASN A 51 3.61 3.74 7.56
C ASN A 51 4.83 4.33 6.83
N ASN A 52 5.29 3.70 5.74
CA ASN A 52 6.44 4.16 4.96
C ASN A 52 6.08 5.07 3.78
N LEU A 53 4.79 5.26 3.48
CA LEU A 53 4.35 6.18 2.41
C LEU A 53 4.83 7.62 2.66
N THR A 54 5.40 8.25 1.65
CA THR A 54 5.56 9.70 1.63
C THR A 54 4.28 10.32 1.11
N VAL A 55 3.76 11.33 1.79
CA VAL A 55 2.56 12.07 1.40
C VAL A 55 2.96 13.51 1.11
N LYS A 56 2.64 13.99 -0.09
CA LYS A 56 2.91 15.37 -0.47
C LYS A 56 1.94 15.85 -1.54
N ASN A 57 1.26 16.98 -1.32
CA ASN A 57 0.32 17.56 -2.28
C ASN A 57 -0.72 16.55 -2.80
N ASP A 58 -1.31 15.76 -1.90
CA ASP A 58 -2.27 14.67 -2.23
C ASP A 58 -1.69 13.47 -3.00
N ILE A 59 -0.38 13.44 -3.23
CA ILE A 59 0.32 12.31 -3.87
C ILE A 59 0.89 11.41 -2.78
N MET A 60 0.73 10.09 -2.97
CA MET A 60 1.34 9.06 -2.14
C MET A 60 2.47 8.37 -2.91
N SER A 61 3.67 8.38 -2.36
CA SER A 61 4.83 7.71 -2.97
C SER A 61 5.54 6.78 -2.00
N TYR A 62 6.25 5.80 -2.55
CA TYR A 62 7.09 4.88 -1.78
C TYR A 62 8.39 4.58 -2.51
N VAL A 63 9.36 4.12 -1.72
CA VAL A 63 10.69 3.79 -2.21
C VAL A 63 10.84 2.26 -2.19
N VAL A 64 11.25 1.70 -3.32
CA VAL A 64 11.67 0.31 -3.44
C VAL A 64 13.20 0.31 -3.49
N THR A 65 13.84 -0.55 -2.71
CA THR A 65 15.28 -0.72 -2.71
C THR A 65 15.60 -2.18 -2.97
N SER A 66 16.36 -2.44 -4.02
CA SER A 66 16.93 -3.74 -4.33
C SER A 66 18.46 -3.65 -4.31
N PHE A 67 19.10 -4.81 -4.16
CA PHE A 67 20.55 -4.92 -4.17
C PHE A 67 20.96 -5.86 -5.29
N GLU A 68 21.69 -5.35 -6.27
CA GLU A 68 22.36 -6.16 -7.28
C GLU A 68 23.84 -6.29 -6.92
N GLN A 69 24.22 -7.46 -6.41
CA GLN A 69 25.57 -7.74 -5.89
C GLN A 69 25.96 -6.81 -4.73
N PHE A 70 26.54 -5.64 -5.04
CA PHE A 70 26.98 -4.61 -4.10
C PHE A 70 26.44 -3.22 -4.45
N THR A 71 25.69 -3.09 -5.54
CA THR A 71 25.08 -1.84 -5.97
C THR A 71 23.68 -1.75 -5.39
N LYS A 72 23.38 -0.63 -4.73
CA LYS A 72 22.05 -0.36 -4.20
C LYS A 72 21.23 0.32 -5.29
N HIS A 73 20.26 -0.39 -5.84
CA HIS A 73 19.30 0.18 -6.77
C HIS A 73 18.08 0.70 -6.00
N THR A 74 17.67 1.94 -6.27
CA THR A 74 16.54 2.57 -5.60
C THR A 74 15.57 3.15 -6.62
N GLU A 75 14.31 2.76 -6.50
CA GLU A 75 13.19 3.21 -7.34
C GLU A 75 12.18 3.97 -6.49
N ILE A 76 11.52 4.98 -7.08
CA ILE A 76 10.36 5.66 -6.49
C ILE A 76 9.14 5.38 -7.34
N TYR A 77 8.07 4.99 -6.68
CA TYR A 77 6.76 4.80 -7.26
C TYR A 77 5.74 5.71 -6.59
N GLU A 78 4.74 6.10 -7.36
CA GLU A 78 3.57 6.82 -6.89
C GLU A 78 2.32 5.95 -7.06
N ILE A 79 1.41 6.03 -6.08
CA ILE A 79 0.15 5.30 -6.12
C ILE A 79 -0.84 6.11 -6.96
N ASN A 80 -1.40 5.49 -8.00
CA ASN A 80 -2.34 6.12 -8.93
C ASN A 80 -3.76 6.21 -8.35
N THR A 81 -3.91 6.88 -7.21
CA THR A 81 -5.20 7.17 -6.59
C THR A 81 -5.03 8.33 -5.61
N THR A 82 -6.12 9.04 -5.32
CA THR A 82 -6.10 10.10 -4.31
C THR A 82 -5.97 9.53 -2.90
N ILE A 83 -5.50 10.34 -1.94
CA ILE A 83 -5.44 9.91 -0.52
C ILE A 83 -6.84 9.55 0.00
N GLY A 84 -7.86 10.28 -0.43
CA GLY A 84 -9.25 10.05 -0.04
C GLY A 84 -9.75 8.67 -0.49
N GLU A 85 -9.52 8.32 -1.75
CA GLU A 85 -9.88 7.01 -2.31
C GLU A 85 -9.10 5.88 -1.64
N PHE A 86 -7.78 6.03 -1.48
CA PHE A 86 -6.97 5.02 -0.81
C PHE A 86 -7.41 4.80 0.64
N THR A 87 -7.70 5.89 1.36
CA THR A 87 -8.26 5.84 2.71
C THR A 87 -9.60 5.10 2.75
N ALA A 88 -10.48 5.35 1.77
CA ALA A 88 -11.77 4.67 1.69
C ALA A 88 -11.60 3.16 1.48
N LYS A 89 -10.66 2.74 0.62
CA LYS A 89 -10.33 1.31 0.43
C LYS A 89 -9.82 0.66 1.72
N LEU A 90 -8.90 1.32 2.45
CA LEU A 90 -8.41 0.82 3.75
C LEU A 90 -9.54 0.72 4.79
N GLN A 91 -10.44 1.70 4.80
CA GLN A 91 -11.58 1.70 5.71
C GLN A 91 -12.57 0.57 5.38
N ALA A 92 -12.73 0.19 4.11
CA ALA A 92 -13.54 -0.96 3.71
C ALA A 92 -12.96 -2.27 4.26
N ILE A 93 -11.64 -2.47 4.20
CA ILE A 93 -10.96 -3.61 4.83
C ILE A 93 -11.27 -3.65 6.34
N ILE A 94 -11.09 -2.52 7.03
CA ILE A 94 -11.31 -2.43 8.49
C ILE A 94 -12.76 -2.74 8.86
N ASN A 95 -13.71 -2.31 8.02
CA ASN A 95 -15.14 -2.50 8.26
C ASN A 95 -15.68 -3.87 7.81
N SER A 96 -14.82 -4.70 7.20
CA SER A 96 -15.23 -5.99 6.65
C SER A 96 -15.76 -6.92 7.74
N GLN A 97 -16.96 -7.47 7.51
CA GLN A 97 -17.68 -8.32 8.45
C GLN A 97 -17.51 -9.82 8.16
N THR A 98 -17.11 -10.15 6.92
CA THR A 98 -16.88 -11.53 6.48
C THR A 98 -15.48 -11.70 5.93
N GLU A 99 -14.97 -12.92 5.96
CA GLU A 99 -13.69 -13.28 5.34
C GLU A 99 -13.68 -12.96 3.84
N GLN A 100 -14.77 -13.27 3.13
CA GLN A 100 -14.89 -12.99 1.70
C GLN A 100 -14.80 -11.49 1.40
N GLU A 101 -15.53 -10.66 2.16
CA GLU A 101 -15.48 -9.20 2.02
C GLU A 101 -14.09 -8.66 2.34
N PHE A 102 -13.46 -9.16 3.41
CA PHE A 102 -12.11 -8.77 3.78
C PHE A 102 -11.11 -9.08 2.66
N CYS A 103 -11.14 -10.31 2.12
CA CYS A 103 -10.27 -10.72 1.02
C CYS A 103 -10.51 -9.88 -0.23
N GLN A 104 -11.76 -9.58 -0.59
CA GLN A 104 -12.08 -8.74 -1.73
C GLN A 104 -11.55 -7.31 -1.56
N ASN A 105 -11.82 -6.68 -0.41
CA ASN A 105 -11.37 -5.31 -0.13
C ASN A 105 -9.84 -5.22 -0.06
N LEU A 106 -9.18 -6.26 0.44
CA LEU A 106 -7.72 -6.36 0.45
C LEU A 106 -7.16 -6.44 -0.96
N LEU A 107 -7.76 -7.26 -1.83
CA LEU A 107 -7.41 -7.32 -3.25
C LEU A 107 -7.59 -5.97 -3.95
N GLU A 108 -8.65 -5.22 -3.66
CA GLU A 108 -8.89 -3.89 -4.24
C GLU A 108 -7.81 -2.85 -3.86
N VAL A 109 -7.21 -2.99 -2.67
CA VAL A 109 -6.04 -2.18 -2.29
C VAL A 109 -4.81 -2.63 -3.06
N LEU A 110 -4.55 -3.94 -3.11
CA LEU A 110 -3.35 -4.49 -3.77
C LEU A 110 -3.36 -4.30 -5.29
N ARG A 111 -4.53 -4.26 -5.93
CA ARG A 111 -4.70 -3.93 -7.36
C ARG A 111 -4.68 -2.43 -7.65
N THR A 112 -4.37 -1.59 -6.66
CA THR A 112 -4.25 -0.16 -6.95
C THR A 112 -3.05 0.05 -7.85
N GLU A 113 -3.29 0.71 -8.98
CA GLU A 113 -2.25 1.03 -9.94
C GLU A 113 -1.14 1.87 -9.30
N VAL A 114 0.09 1.64 -9.72
CA VAL A 114 1.27 2.40 -9.34
C VAL A 114 2.05 2.77 -10.59
N TYR A 115 2.78 3.88 -10.55
CA TYR A 115 3.64 4.28 -11.66
C TYR A 115 5.03 4.64 -11.18
N PHE A 116 6.00 4.26 -12.00
CA PHE A 116 7.39 4.60 -11.83
C PHE A 116 7.61 6.11 -11.99
N VAL A 117 8.39 6.69 -11.08
CA VAL A 117 8.75 8.12 -11.10
C VAL A 117 10.20 8.31 -11.49
N LYS A 118 11.12 7.63 -10.80
CA LYS A 118 12.56 7.71 -11.05
C LYS A 118 13.32 6.58 -10.34
N GLU A 119 14.54 6.32 -10.83
CA GLU A 119 15.51 5.41 -10.24
C GLU A 119 16.88 6.06 -10.09
N TRP A 120 17.71 5.49 -9.20
CA TRP A 120 19.14 5.77 -9.16
C TRP A 120 19.90 4.61 -8.51
N ASP A 121 21.17 4.46 -8.92
CA ASP A 121 22.13 3.53 -8.34
C ASP A 121 23.09 4.24 -7.39
N ASN A 122 23.39 3.61 -6.26
CA ASN A 122 24.41 4.02 -5.30
C ASN A 122 25.47 2.94 -5.11
#